data_AF-X8AFS6-F1
#
_entry.id   AF-X8AFS6-F1
#
_cell.length_a   1.000
_cell.length_b   1.000
_cell.length_c   1.000
_cell.angle_alpha   90.00
_cell.angle_beta   90.00
_cell.angle_gamma   90.00
#
_symmetry.space_group_name_H-M   'P 1'
#
loop_
_entity.id
_entity.type
_entity.pdbx_description
1 polymer ?
#
loop_
_entity_poly.entity_id
_entity_poly.type
_entity_poly.pdbx_seq_one_letter_code
_entity_poly.pdbx_strand_id
1 'polypeptide(L)'
;MARIAEDLLLLLLDNASGQPALDRTRRGRLLAAAVLLDLAYACRIRPAVDGDPVQARRLLVLTGPDPGDPVVAPALQLLLRRPLSPAAAIAKLRRETRPLCSRSSNVAVKCGESSYTPRDSSRRMAGG
;
A
#
# COMPACT_ATOMS: atom_id res chain seq x y z
N MET A 1 6.10 2.41 18.14
CA MET A 1 6.48 2.62 16.74
C MET A 1 6.85 1.28 16.15
N ALA A 2 5.92 0.67 15.41
CA ALA A 2 6.20 -0.39 14.45
C ALA A 2 5.48 0.04 13.17
N ARG A 3 6.18 0.07 12.04
CA ARG A 3 5.63 0.44 10.73
C ARG A 3 5.81 -0.74 9.80
N ILE A 4 4.99 -1.76 10.02
CA ILE A 4 5.01 -3.04 9.32
C ILE A 4 4.89 -2.81 7.81
N ALA A 5 4.14 -1.79 7.37
CA ALA A 5 4.09 -1.42 5.95
C ALA A 5 5.43 -0.97 5.38
N GLU A 6 6.20 -0.16 6.11
CA GLU A 6 7.52 0.31 5.69
C GLU A 6 8.55 -0.83 5.75
N ASP A 7 8.57 -1.59 6.85
CA ASP A 7 9.49 -2.71 7.05
C ASP A 7 9.27 -3.78 5.97
N LEU A 8 8.03 -4.12 5.63
CA LEU A 8 7.73 -5.04 4.54
C LEU A 8 8.17 -4.49 3.18
N LEU A 9 8.00 -3.18 2.92
CA LEU A 9 8.46 -2.60 1.67
C LEU A 9 9.98 -2.67 1.54
N LEU A 10 10.71 -2.43 2.63
CA LEU A 10 12.16 -2.56 2.67
C LEU A 10 12.62 -4.00 2.47
N LEU A 11 11.95 -4.98 3.10
CA LEU A 11 12.25 -6.40 2.89
C LEU A 11 11.97 -6.88 1.46
N LEU A 12 11.03 -6.25 0.78
CA LEU A 12 10.62 -6.58 -0.58
C LEU A 12 11.36 -5.75 -1.64
N LEU A 13 12.29 -4.90 -1.24
CA LEU A 13 13.11 -4.11 -2.14
C LEU A 13 14.24 -4.99 -2.69
N ASP A 14 14.34 -5.07 -4.01
CA ASP A 14 15.54 -5.59 -4.65
C ASP A 14 16.63 -4.51 -4.57
N ASN A 15 17.66 -4.77 -3.77
CA ASN A 15 18.76 -3.84 -3.53
C ASN A 15 19.55 -3.49 -4.80
N ALA A 16 19.60 -4.37 -5.81
CA ALA A 16 20.34 -4.12 -7.03
C ALA A 16 19.59 -3.17 -7.98
N SER A 17 18.27 -3.33 -8.08
CA SER A 17 17.44 -2.50 -8.97
C SER A 17 16.76 -1.31 -8.28
N GLY A 18 16.73 -1.30 -6.95
CA GLY A 18 15.94 -0.33 -6.16
C GLY A 18 14.44 -0.45 -6.40
N GLN A 19 13.98 -1.57 -6.97
CA GLN A 19 12.57 -1.80 -7.30
C GLN A 19 11.98 -2.86 -6.36
N PRO A 20 10.69 -2.76 -6.02
CA PRO A 20 10.04 -3.83 -5.27
C PRO A 20 9.97 -5.11 -6.09
N ALA A 21 10.36 -6.23 -5.50
CA ALA A 21 10.37 -7.57 -6.10
C ALA A 21 8.96 -8.13 -6.42
N LEU A 22 7.89 -7.40 -6.08
CA LEU A 22 6.49 -7.78 -6.30
C LEU A 22 5.86 -6.99 -7.45
N ASP A 23 5.01 -7.69 -8.22
CA ASP A 23 4.16 -7.04 -9.21
C ASP A 23 3.25 -5.98 -8.56
N ARG A 24 2.88 -4.97 -9.36
CA ARG A 24 2.11 -3.81 -8.89
C ARG A 24 0.81 -4.19 -8.15
N THR A 25 0.14 -5.25 -8.59
CA THR A 25 -1.15 -5.67 -8.02
C THR A 25 -0.96 -6.30 -6.65
N ARG A 26 0.01 -7.21 -6.52
CA ARG A 26 0.36 -7.83 -5.23
C ARG A 26 0.92 -6.79 -4.26
N ARG A 27 1.78 -5.88 -4.73
CA ARG A 27 2.34 -4.80 -3.92
C ARG A 27 1.25 -3.91 -3.32
N GLY A 28 0.29 -3.47 -4.14
CA GLY A 28 -0.81 -2.63 -3.66
C GLY A 28 -1.69 -3.34 -2.63
N ARG A 29 -1.93 -4.66 -2.78
CA ARG A 29 -2.68 -5.45 -1.81
C ARG A 29 -1.90 -5.63 -0.51
N LEU A 30 -0.60 -5.91 -0.59
CA LEU A 30 0.26 -6.13 0.56
C LEU A 30 0.42 -4.87 1.40
N LEU A 31 0.71 -3.73 0.78
CA LEU A 31 0.81 -2.45 1.48
C LEU A 31 -0.52 -2.06 2.15
N ALA A 32 -1.65 -2.25 1.46
CA ALA A 32 -2.96 -1.99 2.06
C ALA A 32 -3.24 -2.88 3.29
N ALA A 33 -2.83 -4.15 3.25
CA ALA A 33 -2.96 -5.04 4.39
C ALA A 33 -2.04 -4.65 5.55
N ALA A 34 -0.80 -4.24 5.24
CA ALA A 34 0.17 -3.82 6.25
C ALA A 34 -0.26 -2.54 6.98
N VAL A 35 -0.84 -1.56 6.27
CA VAL A 35 -1.40 -0.34 6.90
C VAL A 35 -2.54 -0.66 7.86
N LEU A 36 -3.40 -1.64 7.53
CA LEU A 36 -4.43 -2.10 8.47
C LEU A 36 -3.83 -2.79 9.69
N LEU A 37 -2.72 -3.51 9.51
CA LEU A 37 -2.02 -4.14 10.61
C LEU A 37 -1.34 -3.11 11.52
N ASP A 38 -0.77 -2.05 10.96
CA ASP A 38 -0.23 -0.92 11.72
C ASP A 38 -1.30 -0.24 12.59
N LEU A 39 -2.51 -0.05 12.04
CA LEU A 39 -3.66 0.46 12.80
C LEU A 39 -4.11 -0.50 13.92
N ALA A 40 -4.10 -1.80 13.65
CA ALA A 40 -4.48 -2.81 14.64
C ALA A 40 -3.43 -2.89 15.76
N TYR A 41 -2.14 -2.84 15.41
CA TYR A 41 -1.03 -2.83 16.35
C TYR A 41 -1.01 -1.57 17.22
N ALA A 42 -1.42 -0.43 16.66
CA ALA A 42 -1.63 0.82 17.39
C ALA A 42 -2.95 0.87 18.18
N CYS A 43 -3.69 -0.24 18.28
CA CYS A 43 -4.98 -0.34 18.96
C CYS A 43 -6.02 0.69 18.46
N ARG A 44 -5.93 1.10 17.19
CA ARG A 44 -6.88 2.05 16.57
C ARG A 44 -8.06 1.34 15.92
N ILE A 45 -7.87 0.08 15.52
CA ILE A 45 -8.93 -0.74 14.94
C ILE A 45 -8.94 -2.14 15.55
N ARG A 46 -10.13 -2.76 15.56
CA ARG A 46 -10.25 -4.20 15.83
C ARG A 46 -11.37 -4.82 15.00
N PRO A 47 -11.35 -6.15 14.78
CA PRO A 47 -12.55 -6.87 14.36
C PRO A 47 -13.64 -6.77 15.43
N ALA A 48 -14.87 -6.50 15.01
CA ALA A 48 -16.04 -6.52 15.85
C ALA A 48 -16.36 -7.95 16.32
N VAL A 49 -16.74 -8.06 17.58
CA VAL A 49 -17.20 -9.29 18.24
C VAL A 49 -18.68 -9.18 18.57
N ASP A 50 -19.29 -10.27 19.01
CA ASP A 50 -20.70 -10.26 19.40
C ASP A 50 -20.94 -9.29 20.56
N GLY A 51 -21.99 -8.48 20.45
CA GLY A 51 -22.31 -7.39 21.39
C GLY A 51 -21.80 -6.01 20.99
N ASP A 52 -21.00 -5.91 19.91
CA ASP A 52 -20.61 -4.62 19.36
C ASP A 52 -21.73 -3.92 18.57
N PRO A 53 -21.67 -2.59 18.40
CA PRO A 53 -22.66 -1.82 17.63
C PRO A 53 -22.59 -2.05 16.11
N VAL A 54 -21.68 -2.90 15.63
CA VAL A 54 -21.54 -3.25 14.22
C VAL A 54 -21.51 -4.75 14.05
N GLN A 55 -21.92 -5.23 12.88
CA GLN A 55 -21.88 -6.65 12.55
C GLN A 55 -20.51 -7.27 12.81
N ALA A 56 -20.50 -8.45 13.44
CA ALA A 56 -19.29 -9.22 13.71
C ALA A 56 -18.38 -9.33 12.48
N ARG A 57 -17.07 -9.36 12.72
CA ARG A 57 -16.00 -9.42 11.70
C ARG A 57 -15.83 -8.17 10.82
N ARG A 58 -16.58 -7.09 11.07
CA ARG A 58 -16.28 -5.76 10.51
C ARG A 58 -15.24 -5.05 11.37
N LEU A 59 -14.47 -4.16 10.76
CA LEU A 59 -13.51 -3.34 11.47
C LEU A 59 -14.25 -2.21 12.18
N LEU A 60 -14.05 -2.16 13.50
CA LEU A 60 -14.42 -1.05 14.37
C LEU A 60 -13.23 -0.13 14.56
N VAL A 61 -13.51 1.17 14.55
CA VAL A 61 -12.54 2.19 14.94
C VAL A 61 -12.69 2.44 16.44
N LEU A 62 -11.58 2.39 17.15
CA LEU A 62 -11.48 2.64 18.58
C LEU A 62 -11.14 4.12 18.82
N THR A 63 -11.50 4.66 19.98
CA THR A 63 -11.08 6.01 20.38
C THR A 63 -9.61 6.00 20.77
N GLY A 64 -8.88 7.07 20.44
CA GLY A 64 -7.44 7.16 20.69
C GLY A 64 -6.79 8.30 19.91
N PRO A 65 -5.47 8.49 20.07
CA PRO A 65 -4.76 9.59 19.43
C PRO A 65 -4.86 9.49 17.91
N ASP A 66 -4.96 10.64 17.26
CA ASP A 66 -4.97 10.70 15.80
C ASP A 66 -3.62 10.21 15.27
N PRO A 67 -3.57 9.20 14.37
CA PRO A 67 -2.32 8.85 13.72
C PRO A 67 -1.86 10.04 12.89
N GLY A 68 -0.87 10.78 13.38
CA GLY A 68 -0.21 11.85 12.62
C GLY A 68 0.59 11.37 11.40
N ASP A 69 0.45 10.09 11.03
CA ASP A 69 1.13 9.45 9.93
C ASP A 69 0.30 9.59 8.64
N PRO A 70 0.85 10.23 7.59
CA PRO A 70 0.13 10.46 6.33
C PRO A 70 -0.19 9.17 5.55
N VAL A 71 0.45 8.05 5.85
CA VAL A 71 0.17 6.74 5.22
C VAL A 71 -1.03 6.07 5.90
N VAL A 72 -1.14 6.23 7.21
CA VAL A 72 -2.12 5.53 8.06
C VAL A 72 -3.41 6.34 8.21
N ALA A 73 -3.32 7.67 8.23
CA ALA A 73 -4.46 8.57 8.40
C ALA A 73 -5.58 8.37 7.35
N PRO A 74 -5.30 8.22 6.04
CA PRO A 74 -6.35 7.97 5.05
C PRO A 74 -7.10 6.66 5.30
N ALA A 75 -6.39 5.62 5.77
CA ALA A 75 -7.00 4.34 6.08
C ALA A 75 -7.93 4.42 7.29
N LEU A 76 -7.54 5.19 8.31
CA LEU A 76 -8.40 5.45 9.46
C LEU A 76 -9.66 6.25 9.05
N GLN A 77 -9.51 7.30 8.24
CA GLN A 77 -10.63 8.09 7.73
C GLN A 77 -11.64 7.26 6.94
N LEU A 78 -11.15 6.30 6.14
CA LEU A 78 -12.01 5.40 5.39
C LEU A 78 -12.87 4.51 6.30
N LEU A 79 -12.32 4.03 7.41
CA LEU A 79 -13.03 3.21 8.38
C LEU A 79 -13.97 4.02 9.28
N LEU A 80 -13.62 5.29 9.58
CA LEU A 80 -14.49 6.22 10.29
C LEU A 80 -15.79 6.51 9.53
N ARG A 81 -15.74 6.51 8.19
CA ARG A 81 -16.93 6.75 7.34
C ARG A 81 -17.93 5.60 7.39
N ARG A 82 -17.44 4.36 7.45
CA ARG A 82 -18.28 3.16 7.46
C ARG A 82 -17.53 1.93 7.98
N PRO A 83 -18.16 1.09 8.81
CA PRO A 83 -17.64 -0.22 9.17
C PRO A 83 -17.51 -1.15 7.95
N LEU A 84 -16.30 -1.60 7.68
CA LEU A 84 -15.97 -2.46 6.54
C LEU A 84 -15.36 -3.78 7.00
N SER A 85 -15.54 -4.85 6.23
CA SER A 85 -14.76 -6.06 6.44
C SER A 85 -13.29 -5.81 6.11
N PRO A 86 -12.34 -6.56 6.69
CA PRO A 86 -10.91 -6.44 6.36
C PRO A 86 -10.64 -6.56 4.86
N ALA A 87 -11.28 -7.53 4.19
CA ALA A 87 -11.14 -7.72 2.75
C ALA A 87 -11.64 -6.51 1.93
N ALA A 88 -12.77 -5.91 2.33
CA ALA A 88 -13.30 -4.72 1.67
C ALA A 88 -12.43 -3.49 1.92
N ALA A 89 -11.87 -3.33 3.11
CA ALA A 89 -10.93 -2.28 3.44
C ALA A 89 -9.67 -2.37 2.57
N ILE A 90 -9.05 -3.56 2.47
CA ILE A 90 -7.89 -3.79 1.59
C ILE A 90 -8.22 -3.46 0.12
N ALA A 91 -9.39 -3.89 -0.36
CA ALA A 91 -9.80 -3.67 -1.75
C ALA A 91 -9.99 -2.18 -2.08
N LYS A 92 -10.53 -1.38 -1.14
CA LYS A 92 -10.67 0.08 -1.29
C LYS A 92 -9.34 0.79 -1.16
N LEU A 93 -8.55 0.47 -0.13
CA LEU A 93 -7.24 1.06 0.10
C LEU A 93 -6.33 0.85 -1.11
N ARG A 94 -6.30 -0.35 -1.71
CA ARG A 94 -5.52 -0.58 -2.94
C ARG A 94 -5.86 0.38 -4.08
N ARG A 95 -7.11 0.85 -4.18
CA ARG A 95 -7.53 1.82 -5.21
C ARG A 95 -7.08 3.24 -4.85
N GLU A 96 -7.10 3.57 -3.56
CA GLU A 96 -6.77 4.90 -3.01
C GLU A 96 -5.28 5.10 -2.74
N THR A 97 -4.48 4.04 -2.57
CA THR A 97 -3.01 4.09 -2.38
C THR A 97 -2.25 4.18 -3.71
N ARG A 98 -2.94 4.15 -4.85
CA ARG A 98 -2.36 4.36 -6.19
C ARG A 98 -1.55 5.67 -6.34
N PRO A 99 -1.91 6.80 -5.68
CA PRO A 99 -1.12 8.03 -5.66
C PRO A 99 -0.07 8.09 -4.53
N LEU A 100 0.07 7.09 -3.64
CA LEU A 100 1.13 7.12 -2.63
C LEU A 100 2.53 6.82 -3.23
N CYS A 101 2.60 6.19 -4.41
CA CYS A 101 3.87 6.04 -5.15
C CYS A 101 4.48 7.40 -5.56
N SER A 102 3.70 8.49 -5.59
CA SER A 102 4.19 9.84 -5.92
C SER A 102 4.41 10.75 -4.71
N ARG A 103 4.21 10.27 -3.47
CA ARG A 103 4.25 11.13 -2.26
C ARG A 103 5.17 10.67 -1.13
N SER A 104 5.85 9.53 -1.24
CA SER A 104 6.95 9.20 -0.31
C SER A 104 8.21 9.93 -0.73
N SER A 105 8.39 11.15 -0.23
CA SER A 105 9.49 12.06 -0.57
C SER A 105 10.89 11.61 -0.13
N ASN A 106 11.06 10.39 0.41
CA ASN A 106 12.38 9.91 0.88
C ASN A 106 12.82 8.55 0.31
N VAL A 107 12.06 7.93 -0.61
CA VAL A 107 12.58 6.81 -1.42
C VAL A 107 12.10 7.01 -2.85
N ALA A 108 12.98 7.53 -3.69
CA ALA A 108 12.75 7.75 -5.12
C ALA A 108 12.67 6.39 -5.87
N VAL A 109 11.66 5.58 -5.60
CA VAL A 109 11.29 4.46 -6.47
C VAL A 109 10.46 5.06 -7.60
N LYS A 110 11.16 5.51 -8.65
CA LYS A 110 10.58 5.91 -9.93
C LYS A 110 9.66 4.79 -10.39
N CYS A 111 8.35 4.99 -10.24
CA CYS A 111 7.30 4.06 -10.66
C CYS A 111 7.44 3.92 -12.19
N GLY A 112 8.15 2.89 -12.65
CA GLY A 112 8.64 2.77 -14.02
C GLY A 112 7.55 2.90 -15.09
N GLU A 113 7.53 4.02 -15.79
CA GLU A 113 7.14 4.04 -17.21
C GLU A 113 8.35 3.56 -18.00
N SER A 114 8.38 2.25 -18.27
CA SER A 114 9.28 1.69 -19.27
C SER A 114 8.63 1.89 -20.64
N SER A 115 8.91 3.03 -21.26
CA SER A 115 8.88 3.14 -22.72
C SER A 115 10.20 2.61 -23.25
N TYR A 116 10.33 1.27 -23.27
CA TYR A 116 11.36 0.60 -24.07
C TYR A 116 10.97 0.75 -25.55
N THR A 117 11.60 1.68 -26.26
CA THR A 117 11.62 1.67 -27.72
C THR A 117 12.82 0.82 -28.16
N PRO A 118 12.63 -0.26 -28.95
CA PRO A 118 13.77 -0.98 -29.50
C PRO A 118 14.50 -0.06 -30.47
N ARG A 119 15.78 0.21 -30.19
CA ARG A 119 16.70 0.80 -31.17
C ARG A 119 16.84 -0.19 -32.32
N ASP A 120 16.21 0.15 -33.44
CA ASP A 120 16.40 -0.50 -34.72
C ASP A 120 17.90 -0.60 -35.03
N SER A 121 18.41 -1.82 -34.94
CA SER A 121 19.80 -2.18 -35.17
C SER A 121 19.93 -2.83 -36.55
N SER A 122 19.32 -2.22 -37.56
CA SER A 122 19.41 -2.66 -38.96
C SER A 122 20.33 -1.74 -39.77
N ARG A 123 21.60 -1.66 -39.35
CA ARG A 123 22.71 -1.39 -40.27
C ARG A 123 23.07 -2.71 -40.97
N ARG A 124 22.64 -2.87 -42.22
CA ARG A 124 23.36 -3.62 -43.28
C ARG A 124 23.59 -2.57 -44.39
N MET A 125 24.79 -2.06 -44.64
CA MET A 125 25.95 -2.69 -45.29
C MET A 125 25.59 -3.42 -46.59
N ALA A 126 25.56 -2.65 -47.69
CA ALA A 126 25.95 -2.99 -49.08
C ALA A 126 25.76 -1.67 -49.89
N GLY A 127 26.72 -1.08 -50.60
CA GLY A 127 27.81 -1.67 -51.38
C GLY A 127 27.32 -1.90 -52.81
N GLY A 128 27.55 -0.93 -53.71
CA GLY A 128 27.16 -0.97 -55.12
C GLY A 128 26.95 0.41 -55.71
#